data_AF-A0A0D0JIG2-F1
#
_entry.id   AF-A0A0D0JIG2-F1
#
_cell.length_a   1.000
_cell.length_b   1.000
_cell.length_c   1.000
_cell.angle_alpha   90.00
_cell.angle_beta   90.00
_cell.angle_gamma   90.00
#
_symmetry.space_group_name_H-M   'P 1'
#
loop_
_entity.id
_entity.type
_entity.pdbx_description
1 polymer ?
#
loop_
_entity_poly.entity_id
_entity_poly.type
_entity_poly.pdbx_seq_one_letter_code
_entity_poly.pdbx_strand_id
1 'polypeptide(L)'
;MFASIVLVGLGMSFLSASVFAPDLVDKVTGDVKVSVLKQFHQIFAPDELPTIRLGGEGGMVELDHCDGTFTEMVSYRIDDVLPLFAAHNNCGGDVILGWDLGQRVMVEGSDVVYEVVEERHTPKWSNVEALVGMTGEFMVQTCFYGENRMRFLSLAPVGPAGSVD
;
A
#
# COMPACT_ATOMS: atom_id res chain seq x y z
N MET A 1 -35.92 -15.20 -14.32
CA MET A 1 -36.13 -14.01 -15.18
C MET A 1 -35.78 -12.72 -14.46
N PHE A 2 -36.35 -12.41 -13.29
CA PHE A 2 -36.00 -11.20 -12.52
C PHE A 2 -34.52 -11.07 -12.16
N ALA A 3 -33.89 -12.13 -11.64
CA ALA A 3 -32.45 -12.12 -11.31
C ALA A 3 -31.56 -11.83 -12.53
N SER A 4 -31.90 -12.36 -13.70
CA SER A 4 -31.18 -12.12 -14.96
C SER A 4 -31.30 -10.67 -15.43
N ILE A 5 -32.48 -10.07 -15.31
CA ILE A 5 -32.70 -8.64 -15.64
C ILE A 5 -31.91 -7.74 -14.69
N VAL A 6 -31.90 -8.07 -13.39
CA VAL A 6 -31.10 -7.33 -12.40
C VAL A 6 -29.60 -7.43 -12.71
N LEU A 7 -29.09 -8.63 -12.99
CA LEU A 7 -27.68 -8.82 -13.33
C LEU A 7 -27.26 -8.07 -14.61
N VAL A 8 -28.09 -8.12 -15.65
CA VAL A 8 -27.83 -7.38 -16.90
C VAL A 8 -27.89 -5.87 -16.66
N GLY A 9 -28.86 -5.39 -15.86
CA GLY A 9 -28.97 -3.99 -15.49
C GLY A 9 -27.77 -3.48 -14.68
N LEU A 10 -27.30 -4.26 -13.71
CA LEU A 10 -26.09 -3.97 -12.94
C LEU A 10 -24.84 -3.94 -13.85
N GLY A 11 -24.70 -4.92 -14.74
CA GLY A 11 -23.60 -4.99 -15.70
C GLY A 11 -23.55 -3.78 -16.63
N MET A 12 -24.69 -3.37 -17.21
CA MET A 12 -24.76 -2.18 -18.06
C MET A 12 -24.46 -0.89 -17.29
N SER A 13 -24.92 -0.79 -16.04
CA SER A 13 -24.65 0.37 -15.19
C SER A 13 -23.16 0.46 -14.84
N PHE A 14 -22.53 -0.67 -14.53
CA PHE A 14 -21.09 -0.75 -14.28
C PHE A 14 -20.29 -0.35 -15.51
N LEU A 15 -20.59 -0.92 -16.68
CA LEU A 15 -19.95 -0.56 -17.95
C LEU A 15 -20.09 0.95 -18.25
N SER A 16 -21.28 1.51 -18.04
CA SER A 16 -21.50 2.95 -18.23
C SER A 16 -20.65 3.77 -17.26
N ALA A 17 -20.61 3.38 -15.98
CA ALA A 17 -19.79 4.05 -14.97
C ALA A 17 -18.29 3.96 -15.29
N SER A 18 -17.79 2.82 -15.80
CA SER A 18 -16.38 2.68 -16.20
C SER A 18 -15.98 3.63 -17.32
N VAL A 19 -16.92 4.03 -18.18
CA VAL A 19 -16.67 4.99 -19.26
C VAL A 19 -16.75 6.43 -18.76
N PHE A 20 -17.76 6.77 -17.95
CA PHE A 20 -18.04 8.16 -17.56
C PHE A 20 -17.39 8.59 -16.24
N ALA A 21 -17.03 7.64 -15.38
CA ALA A 21 -16.44 7.86 -14.06
C ALA A 21 -15.43 6.73 -13.73
N PRO A 22 -14.37 6.53 -14.55
CA PRO A 22 -13.40 5.45 -14.35
C PRO A 22 -12.75 5.48 -12.97
N ASP A 23 -12.34 6.66 -12.51
CA ASP A 23 -11.75 6.85 -11.17
C ASP A 23 -12.66 6.36 -10.03
N LEU A 24 -13.98 6.58 -10.17
CA LEU A 24 -14.93 6.10 -9.17
C LEU A 24 -15.03 4.57 -9.18
N VAL A 25 -15.02 3.96 -10.36
CA VAL A 25 -15.03 2.49 -10.49
C VAL A 25 -13.75 1.90 -9.91
N ASP A 26 -12.60 2.47 -10.22
CA ASP A 26 -11.31 2.04 -9.70
C ASP A 26 -11.29 2.13 -8.17
N LYS A 27 -11.73 3.28 -7.62
CA LYS A 27 -11.84 3.45 -6.17
C LYS A 27 -12.71 2.38 -5.53
N VAL A 28 -13.95 2.21 -6.01
CA VAL A 28 -14.88 1.24 -5.40
C VAL A 28 -14.36 -0.19 -5.50
N THR A 29 -13.86 -0.59 -6.66
CA THR A 29 -13.34 -1.96 -6.86
C THR A 29 -12.06 -2.19 -6.07
N GLY A 30 -11.19 -1.18 -5.97
CA GLY A 30 -9.99 -1.18 -5.15
C GLY A 30 -10.29 -1.29 -3.65
N ASP A 31 -11.21 -0.46 -3.13
CA ASP A 31 -11.62 -0.49 -1.73
C ASP A 31 -12.20 -1.86 -1.34
N VAL A 32 -13.02 -2.45 -2.21
CA VAL A 32 -13.53 -3.81 -2.03
C VAL A 32 -12.40 -4.83 -2.01
N LYS A 33 -11.45 -4.75 -2.96
CA LYS A 33 -10.29 -5.65 -3.01
C LYS A 33 -9.47 -5.58 -1.72
N VAL A 34 -9.11 -4.38 -1.28
CA VAL A 34 -8.32 -4.15 -0.06
C VAL A 34 -9.06 -4.66 1.17
N SER A 35 -10.37 -4.39 1.28
CA SER A 35 -11.19 -4.87 2.38
C SER A 35 -11.25 -6.40 2.42
N VAL A 36 -11.38 -7.06 1.28
CA VAL A 36 -11.40 -8.53 1.20
C VAL A 36 -10.05 -9.11 1.60
N LEU A 37 -8.93 -8.53 1.13
CA LEU A 37 -7.58 -8.97 1.52
C LEU A 37 -7.38 -8.85 3.03
N LYS A 38 -7.75 -7.72 3.63
CA LYS A 38 -7.68 -7.48 5.07
C LYS A 38 -8.50 -8.51 5.85
N GLN A 39 -9.76 -8.73 5.46
CA GLN A 39 -10.64 -9.70 6.12
C GLN A 39 -10.17 -11.14 5.97
N PHE A 40 -9.70 -11.52 4.79
CA PHE A 40 -9.19 -12.86 4.52
C PHE A 40 -8.01 -13.17 5.46
N HIS A 41 -7.06 -12.24 5.58
CA HIS A 41 -5.92 -12.39 6.48
C HIS A 41 -6.37 -12.55 7.93
N GLN A 42 -7.28 -11.71 8.41
CA GLN A 42 -7.81 -11.78 9.77
C GLN A 42 -8.57 -13.08 10.10
N ILE A 43 -9.18 -13.72 9.11
CA ILE A 43 -9.98 -14.94 9.31
C ILE A 43 -9.11 -16.21 9.21
N PHE A 44 -8.24 -16.27 8.22
CA PHE A 44 -7.53 -17.51 7.86
C PHE A 44 -6.08 -17.55 8.33
N ALA A 45 -5.46 -16.39 8.60
CA ALA A 45 -4.08 -16.27 9.04
C ALA A 45 -3.90 -15.18 10.13
N PRO A 46 -4.73 -15.17 11.20
CA PRO A 46 -4.72 -14.09 12.20
C PRO A 46 -3.38 -13.93 12.92
N ASP A 47 -2.60 -15.00 13.02
CA ASP A 47 -1.31 -15.04 13.71
C ASP A 47 -0.11 -14.85 12.75
N GLU A 48 -0.33 -14.85 11.44
CA GLU A 48 0.74 -14.56 10.47
C GLU A 48 0.90 -13.06 10.29
N LEU A 49 2.13 -12.58 10.29
CA LEU A 49 2.40 -11.19 9.96
C LEU A 49 2.40 -11.01 8.43
N PRO A 50 1.74 -9.96 7.90
CA PRO A 50 1.86 -9.65 6.49
C PRO A 50 3.33 -9.40 6.14
N THR A 51 3.76 -9.95 5.01
CA THR A 51 5.16 -9.88 4.56
C THR A 51 5.25 -9.07 3.28
N ILE A 52 6.25 -8.20 3.20
CA ILE A 52 6.61 -7.46 1.98
C ILE A 52 7.99 -7.87 1.48
N ARG A 53 8.23 -7.65 0.19
CA ARG A 53 9.51 -7.89 -0.47
C ARG A 53 10.09 -6.55 -0.87
N LEU A 54 11.25 -6.19 -0.32
CA LEU A 54 11.96 -4.99 -0.76
C LEU A 54 12.77 -5.32 -2.01
N GLY A 55 12.71 -4.42 -3.00
CA GLY A 55 13.43 -4.51 -4.26
C GLY A 55 14.74 -3.72 -4.23
N GLY A 56 15.42 -3.68 -5.38
CA GLY A 56 16.60 -2.85 -5.57
C GLY A 56 16.26 -1.37 -5.74
N GLU A 57 17.33 -0.56 -5.86
CA GLU A 57 17.24 0.85 -6.20
C GLU A 57 16.73 1.07 -7.63
N GLY A 58 15.89 2.09 -7.82
CA GLY A 58 15.39 2.45 -9.14
C GLY A 58 14.52 3.70 -9.15
N GLY A 59 13.75 3.84 -10.23
CA GLY A 59 12.75 4.87 -10.43
C GLY A 59 11.48 4.28 -11.05
N MET A 60 10.78 5.08 -11.86
CA MET A 60 9.53 4.67 -12.47
C MET A 60 9.65 3.43 -13.36
N VAL A 61 10.79 3.24 -14.05
CA VAL A 61 10.99 2.09 -14.94
C VAL A 61 10.99 0.78 -14.15
N GLU A 62 11.76 0.73 -13.06
CA GLU A 62 11.81 -0.44 -12.18
C GLU A 62 10.47 -0.67 -11.48
N LEU A 63 9.81 0.41 -11.04
CA LEU A 63 8.48 0.35 -10.43
C LEU A 63 7.41 -0.21 -11.40
N ASP A 64 7.48 0.16 -12.69
CA ASP A 64 6.56 -0.29 -13.74
C ASP A 64 6.74 -1.76 -14.13
N HIS A 65 7.81 -2.43 -13.69
CA HIS A 65 7.98 -3.88 -13.91
C HIS A 65 6.96 -4.73 -13.14
N CYS A 66 6.35 -4.20 -12.08
CA CYS A 66 5.28 -4.87 -11.32
C CYS A 66 5.64 -6.31 -10.90
N ASP A 67 6.86 -6.51 -10.41
CA ASP A 67 7.40 -7.83 -10.04
C ASP A 67 7.02 -8.29 -8.62
N GLY A 68 6.19 -7.51 -7.93
CA GLY A 68 5.73 -7.77 -6.57
C GLY A 68 6.68 -7.28 -5.48
N THR A 69 7.79 -6.63 -5.82
CA THR A 69 8.68 -5.98 -4.85
C THR A 69 8.35 -4.50 -4.69
N PHE A 70 8.78 -3.91 -3.57
CA PHE A 70 8.78 -2.47 -3.37
C PHE A 70 10.15 -1.92 -3.78
N THR A 71 10.23 -1.22 -4.91
CA THR A 71 11.46 -0.61 -5.44
C THR A 71 11.91 0.55 -4.55
N GLU A 72 13.20 0.62 -4.20
CA GLU A 72 13.73 1.80 -3.51
C GLU A 72 13.82 2.99 -4.47
N MET A 73 13.06 4.05 -4.19
CA MET A 73 12.89 5.18 -5.09
C MET A 73 14.02 6.19 -4.92
N VAL A 74 15.03 6.15 -5.79
CA VAL A 74 16.21 7.02 -5.72
C VAL A 74 15.83 8.50 -5.81
N SER A 75 14.74 8.84 -6.51
CA SER A 75 14.24 10.21 -6.64
C SER A 75 13.73 10.82 -5.33
N TYR A 76 13.51 10.02 -4.29
CA TYR A 76 13.08 10.48 -2.96
C TYR A 76 14.24 10.61 -1.96
N ARG A 77 15.47 10.28 -2.35
CA ARG A 77 16.66 10.41 -1.50
C ARG A 77 17.06 11.89 -1.37
N ILE A 78 16.59 12.52 -0.31
CA ILE A 78 17.02 13.85 0.14
C ILE A 78 17.27 13.79 1.65
N ASP A 79 17.93 14.82 2.17
CA ASP A 79 18.15 14.95 3.62
C ASP A 79 16.82 14.96 4.38
N ASP A 80 16.81 14.34 5.57
CA ASP A 80 15.66 14.24 6.47
C ASP A 80 14.43 13.49 5.92
N VAL A 81 14.61 12.73 4.83
CA VAL A 81 13.63 11.77 4.30
C VAL A 81 14.20 10.36 4.40
N LEU A 82 13.44 9.46 5.04
CA LEU A 82 13.83 8.05 5.17
C LEU A 82 13.92 7.37 3.80
N PRO A 83 14.72 6.28 3.66
CA PRO A 83 14.66 5.43 2.48
C PRO A 83 13.21 5.06 2.15
N LEU A 84 12.80 5.28 0.90
CA LEU A 84 11.43 5.08 0.46
C LEU A 84 11.35 3.91 -0.53
N PHE A 85 10.55 2.92 -0.20
CA PHE A 85 10.27 1.77 -1.05
C PHE A 85 8.84 1.85 -1.57
N ALA A 86 8.65 1.84 -2.90
CA ALA A 86 7.34 2.02 -3.53
C ALA A 86 6.91 0.78 -4.31
N ALA A 87 5.61 0.49 -4.31
CA ALA A 87 5.00 -0.46 -5.22
C ALA A 87 3.69 0.13 -5.75
N HIS A 88 3.41 -0.06 -7.04
CA HIS A 88 2.10 0.28 -7.59
C HIS A 88 1.01 -0.51 -6.85
N ASN A 89 -0.15 0.12 -6.68
CA ASN A 89 -1.35 -0.65 -6.35
C ASN A 89 -1.61 -1.64 -7.50
N ASN A 90 -2.24 -2.76 -7.20
CA ASN A 90 -2.36 -3.91 -8.10
C ASN A 90 -1.03 -4.61 -8.51
N CYS A 91 0.13 -4.17 -8.03
CA CYS A 91 1.44 -4.79 -8.30
C CYS A 91 2.20 -5.18 -7.02
N GLY A 92 1.47 -5.39 -5.91
CA GLY A 92 2.04 -5.69 -4.59
C GLY A 92 1.78 -4.59 -3.56
N GLY A 93 1.59 -3.34 -3.99
CA GLY A 93 1.32 -2.20 -3.11
C GLY A 93 0.01 -2.30 -2.32
N ASP A 94 -0.96 -3.09 -2.79
CA ASP A 94 -2.28 -3.22 -2.15
C ASP A 94 -2.21 -3.64 -0.68
N VAL A 95 -1.18 -4.40 -0.32
CA VAL A 95 -1.01 -4.95 1.02
C VAL A 95 -0.97 -3.82 2.07
N ILE A 96 -0.32 -2.69 1.76
CA ILE A 96 -0.17 -1.58 2.69
C ILE A 96 -1.41 -0.68 2.74
N LEU A 97 -2.34 -0.80 1.80
CA LEU A 97 -3.62 -0.07 1.85
C LEU A 97 -4.55 -0.60 2.96
N GLY A 98 -4.38 -1.85 3.38
CA GLY A 98 -5.16 -2.45 4.45
C GLY A 98 -4.59 -2.26 5.86
N TRP A 99 -3.33 -1.82 5.98
CA TRP A 99 -2.63 -1.70 7.25
C TRP A 99 -3.07 -0.47 8.05
N ASP A 100 -2.93 -0.57 9.36
CA ASP A 100 -3.20 0.51 10.32
C ASP A 100 -1.92 0.82 11.12
N LEU A 101 -1.87 1.97 11.81
CA LEU A 101 -0.81 2.25 12.78
C LEU A 101 -0.75 1.13 13.85
N GLY A 102 0.45 0.71 14.21
CA GLY A 102 0.70 -0.42 15.10
C GLY A 102 0.67 -1.79 14.42
N GLN A 103 0.35 -1.86 13.11
CA GLN A 103 0.43 -3.12 12.36
C GLN A 103 1.87 -3.61 12.33
N ARG A 104 2.07 -4.86 12.77
CA ARG A 104 3.37 -5.54 12.66
C ARG A 104 3.49 -6.25 11.34
N VAL A 105 4.69 -6.24 10.76
CA VAL A 105 4.97 -6.72 9.40
C VAL A 105 6.34 -7.37 9.35
N MET A 106 6.52 -8.26 8.38
CA MET A 106 7.81 -8.88 8.07
C MET A 106 8.36 -8.37 6.74
N VAL A 107 9.68 -8.35 6.63
CA VAL A 107 10.36 -8.16 5.34
C VAL A 107 10.96 -9.51 4.92
N GLU A 108 10.67 -9.95 3.70
CA GLU A 108 11.21 -11.20 3.17
C GLU A 108 12.75 -11.20 3.24
N GLY A 109 13.31 -12.28 3.79
CA GLY A 109 14.76 -12.42 3.98
C GLY A 109 15.31 -11.70 5.22
N SER A 110 14.46 -11.12 6.07
CA SER A 110 14.83 -10.54 7.36
C SER A 110 14.12 -11.25 8.51
N ASP A 111 14.81 -11.39 9.65
CA ASP A 111 14.24 -11.87 10.91
C ASP A 111 13.67 -10.72 11.77
N VAL A 112 13.79 -9.46 11.29
CA VAL A 112 13.32 -8.27 12.00
C VAL A 112 11.82 -8.08 11.75
N VAL A 113 11.06 -8.01 12.84
CA VAL A 113 9.67 -7.56 12.81
C VAL A 113 9.65 -6.03 12.84
N TYR A 114 8.91 -5.43 11.90
CA TYR A 114 8.68 -3.99 11.87
C TYR A 114 7.25 -3.66 12.32
N GLU A 115 7.04 -2.43 12.76
CA GLU A 115 5.73 -1.88 13.09
C GLU A 115 5.50 -0.59 12.31
N VAL A 116 4.26 -0.39 11.85
CA VAL A 116 3.81 0.87 11.26
C VAL A 116 3.70 1.92 12.35
N VAL A 117 4.65 2.87 12.40
CA VAL A 117 4.73 3.87 13.46
C VAL A 117 4.20 5.24 13.06
N GLU A 118 4.18 5.55 11.77
CA GLU A 118 3.69 6.82 11.25
C GLU A 118 3.01 6.62 9.90
N GLU A 119 2.03 7.46 9.59
CA GLU A 119 1.31 7.48 8.33
C GLU A 119 1.20 8.90 7.79
N ARG A 120 1.39 9.06 6.48
CA ARG A 120 1.18 10.33 5.78
C ARG A 120 0.51 10.09 4.44
N HIS A 121 -0.41 10.99 4.07
CA HIS A 121 -0.99 11.02 2.73
C HIS A 121 -0.60 12.29 2.01
N THR A 122 -0.31 12.18 0.72
CA THR A 122 -0.05 13.34 -0.13
C THR A 122 -0.81 13.21 -1.45
N PRO A 123 -1.13 14.33 -2.13
CA PRO A 123 -1.53 14.28 -3.53
C PRO A 123 -0.48 13.60 -4.40
N LYS A 124 -0.87 12.96 -5.51
CA LYS A 124 0.11 12.46 -6.49
C LYS A 124 0.94 13.65 -6.99
N TRP A 125 2.22 13.42 -7.26
CA TRP A 125 3.17 14.44 -7.72
C TRP A 125 3.49 15.55 -6.71
N SER A 126 3.18 15.33 -5.42
CA SER A 126 3.65 16.23 -4.36
C SER A 126 5.18 16.22 -4.29
N ASN A 127 5.77 17.34 -3.84
CA ASN A 127 7.21 17.41 -3.64
C ASN A 127 7.64 16.52 -2.46
N VAL A 128 8.87 16.03 -2.54
CA VAL A 128 9.46 15.07 -1.57
C VAL A 128 9.55 15.65 -0.16
N GLU A 129 9.68 16.98 -0.03
CA GLU A 129 9.72 17.69 1.25
C GLU A 129 8.46 17.48 2.09
N ALA A 130 7.34 17.08 1.48
CA ALA A 130 6.14 16.68 2.19
C ALA A 130 6.35 15.46 3.11
N LEU A 131 7.44 14.72 2.96
CA LEU A 131 7.81 13.54 3.76
C LEU A 131 8.85 13.84 4.84
N VAL A 132 9.42 15.04 4.85
CA VAL A 132 10.44 15.42 5.83
C VAL A 132 9.91 15.22 7.26
N GLY A 133 10.77 14.69 8.13
CA GLY A 133 10.48 14.49 9.54
C GLY A 133 9.61 13.28 9.86
N MET A 134 9.27 12.43 8.88
CA MET A 134 8.73 11.09 9.19
C MET A 134 9.78 10.27 9.96
N THR A 135 9.34 9.53 10.98
CA THR A 135 10.23 8.80 11.89
C THR A 135 10.16 7.29 11.68
N GLY A 136 11.28 6.59 11.76
CA GLY A 136 11.37 5.14 11.51
C GLY A 136 12.71 4.77 10.88
N GLU A 137 12.79 3.56 10.35
CA GLU A 137 13.97 3.07 9.63
C GLU A 137 13.83 3.28 8.12
N PHE A 138 12.65 3.00 7.57
CA PHE A 138 12.32 3.24 6.17
C PHE A 138 10.81 3.44 5.99
N MET A 139 10.40 3.90 4.81
CA MET A 139 9.00 4.07 4.43
C MET A 139 8.60 3.13 3.31
N VAL A 140 7.33 2.75 3.29
CA VAL A 140 6.68 2.08 2.16
C VAL A 140 5.58 2.95 1.57
N GLN A 141 5.41 2.89 0.25
CA GLN A 141 4.46 3.75 -0.47
C GLN A 141 3.67 3.00 -1.53
N THR A 142 2.40 3.42 -1.66
CA THR A 142 1.54 3.04 -2.79
C THR A 142 0.48 4.12 -3.06
N CYS A 143 -0.24 4.00 -4.17
CA CYS A 143 -1.34 4.90 -4.52
C CYS A 143 -2.69 4.36 -4.04
N PHE A 144 -3.60 5.24 -3.64
CA PHE A 144 -5.01 4.86 -3.51
C PHE A 144 -5.63 4.64 -4.90
N TYR A 145 -6.53 3.67 -5.00
CA TYR A 145 -7.25 3.39 -6.25
C TYR A 145 -8.18 4.54 -6.62
N GLY A 146 -8.11 5.00 -7.87
CA GLY A 146 -9.01 6.05 -8.38
C GLY A 146 -8.91 7.41 -7.68
N GLU A 147 -7.89 7.63 -6.84
CA GLU A 147 -7.73 8.88 -6.10
C GLU A 147 -6.44 9.60 -6.48
N ASN A 148 -6.46 10.93 -6.45
CA ASN A 148 -5.25 11.75 -6.48
C ASN A 148 -4.58 11.77 -5.10
N ARG A 149 -4.24 10.58 -4.58
CA ARG A 149 -3.66 10.42 -3.25
C ARG A 149 -2.70 9.23 -3.21
N MET A 150 -1.62 9.42 -2.48
CA MET A 150 -0.61 8.40 -2.16
C MET A 150 -0.60 8.16 -0.65
N ARG A 151 -0.33 6.92 -0.26
CA ARG A 151 -0.15 6.49 1.12
C ARG A 151 1.32 6.23 1.38
N PHE A 152 1.85 6.80 2.45
CA PHE A 152 3.19 6.57 2.98
C PHE A 152 3.05 6.02 4.39
N LEU A 153 3.70 4.90 4.67
CA LEU A 153 3.79 4.31 6.00
C LEU A 153 5.25 4.24 6.39
N SER A 154 5.59 4.77 7.56
CA SER A 154 6.91 4.58 8.14
C SER A 154 6.95 3.31 8.97
N LEU A 155 8.02 2.53 8.80
CA LEU A 155 8.27 1.28 9.48
C LEU A 155 9.48 1.43 10.41
N ALA A 156 9.30 1.03 11.67
CA ALA A 156 10.39 0.96 12.65
C ALA A 156 10.51 -0.46 13.19
N PRO A 157 11.72 -0.93 13.52
CA PRO A 157 11.90 -2.25 14.10
C PRO A 157 11.18 -2.30 15.46
N VAL A 158 10.44 -3.39 15.68
CA VAL A 158 9.92 -3.70 17.01
C VAL A 158 11.14 -4.08 17.85
N GLY A 159 11.46 -3.27 18.85
CA GLY A 159 12.52 -3.61 19.81
C GLY A 159 12.31 -5.02 20.38
N PRO A 160 13.37 -5.71 20.84
CA PRO A 160 13.22 -7.02 21.44
C PRO A 160 12.17 -6.95 22.55
N ALA A 161 11.22 -7.90 22.55
CA ALA A 161 10.16 -7.94 23.54
C ALA A 161 10.76 -8.06 24.95
N GLY A 162 10.85 -6.93 25.66
CA GLY A 162 11.26 -6.86 27.05
C GLY A 162 12.58 -6.14 27.31
N SER A 163 12.50 -4.83 27.52
CA SER A 163 13.26 -4.15 28.56
C SER A 163 12.42 -2.97 29.07
N VAL A 164 11.45 -3.31 29.93
CA VAL A 164 10.94 -2.34 30.89
C VAL A 164 11.97 -2.34 32.02
N ASP A 165 12.76 -1.28 32.10
CA ASP A 165 13.39 -0.86 33.35
C ASP A 165 12.41 0.01 34.13
#